data_AF-A0A5N6E909-F1
#
_entry.id   AF-A0A5N6E909-F1
#
_cell.length_a   1.000
_cell.length_b   1.000
_cell.length_c   1.000
_cell.angle_alpha   90.00
_cell.angle_beta   90.00
_cell.angle_gamma   90.00
#
_symmetry.space_group_name_H-M   'P 1'
#
loop_
_entity.id
_entity.type
_entity.pdbx_description
1 polymer ?
#
loop_
_entity_poly.entity_id
_entity_poly.type
_entity_poly.pdbx_seq_one_letter_code
_entity_poly.pdbx_strand_id
1 'polypeptide(L)'
;MKWKDTDPPSKDINVARMRAMYYDARYIIHRPLLYYALHHYRQVDLYASSDSLPTKVTAMTTFKPQNQTSSLNHDQSVTNLAQLSSGKYPSPGLTRIAHRDLPIKLRRACTVCIESAILSTKAFDGIEGRPVVTNIFGTAHAQFGNMLVLSATYMSSLSELVDRAKLEELLRRTIKFLLQSRNISPSLRADARILTEIYEKIFGEPQN
;
A
#
# COMPACT_ATOMS: atom_id res chain seq x y z
N MET A 1 19.49 15.14 1.50
CA MET A 1 18.82 15.12 0.19
C MET A 1 18.29 16.52 -0.11
N LYS A 2 18.54 17.09 -1.30
CA LYS A 2 18.21 18.50 -1.64
C LYS A 2 16.88 18.62 -2.42
N TRP A 3 15.81 17.96 -2.00
CA TRP A 3 14.47 18.20 -2.58
C TRP A 3 13.40 18.31 -1.49
N LYS A 4 12.32 18.99 -1.83
CA LYS A 4 11.09 19.05 -1.05
C LYS A 4 10.05 18.14 -1.69
N ASP A 5 9.14 17.61 -0.89
CA ASP A 5 8.05 16.73 -1.38
C ASP A 5 7.07 17.49 -2.31
N THR A 6 7.07 18.82 -2.27
CA THR A 6 6.29 19.70 -3.15
C THR A 6 6.99 20.02 -4.47
N ASP A 7 8.26 19.63 -4.64
CA ASP A 7 9.00 19.92 -5.87
C ASP A 7 8.42 19.11 -7.03
N PRO A 8 8.32 19.68 -8.25
CA PRO A 8 7.89 18.93 -9.42
C PRO A 8 8.85 17.77 -9.72
N PRO A 9 8.41 16.72 -10.43
CA PRO A 9 9.26 15.63 -10.89
C PRO A 9 10.54 16.12 -11.57
N SER A 10 11.68 15.53 -11.20
CA SER A 10 13.00 15.97 -11.68
C SER A 10 13.24 15.56 -13.13
N LYS A 11 13.91 16.43 -13.89
CA LYS A 11 14.44 16.10 -15.23
C LYS A 11 15.74 15.29 -15.18
N ASP A 12 16.44 15.31 -14.04
CA ASP A 12 17.62 14.49 -13.79
C ASP A 12 17.21 13.07 -13.37
N ILE A 13 17.64 12.07 -14.15
CA ILE A 13 17.36 10.65 -13.92
C ILE A 13 17.87 10.13 -12.58
N ASN A 14 19.01 10.60 -12.09
CA ASN A 14 19.58 10.18 -10.82
C ASN A 14 18.74 10.72 -9.65
N VAL A 15 18.31 11.97 -9.76
CA VAL A 15 17.40 12.57 -8.78
C VAL A 15 16.04 11.87 -8.80
N ALA A 16 15.49 11.56 -9.99
CA ALA A 16 14.24 10.81 -10.14
C ALA A 16 14.33 9.41 -9.51
N ARG A 17 15.42 8.68 -9.72
CA ARG A 17 15.67 7.37 -9.09
C ARG A 17 15.76 7.48 -7.57
N MET A 18 16.54 8.43 -7.06
CA MET A 18 16.67 8.64 -5.62
C MET A 18 15.33 8.99 -4.98
N ARG A 19 14.52 9.81 -5.66
CA ARG A 19 13.14 10.12 -5.25
C ARG A 19 12.28 8.86 -5.22
N ALA A 20 12.23 8.10 -6.31
CA ALA A 20 11.45 6.85 -6.38
C ALA A 20 11.79 5.91 -5.22
N MET A 21 13.08 5.61 -5.02
CA MET A 21 13.54 4.72 -3.95
C MET A 21 13.19 5.27 -2.55
N TYR A 22 13.32 6.58 -2.34
CA TYR A 22 12.96 7.21 -1.08
C TYR A 22 11.47 7.10 -0.77
N TYR A 23 10.61 7.42 -1.73
CA TYR A 23 9.16 7.32 -1.57
C TYR A 23 8.69 5.87 -1.45
N ASP A 24 9.29 4.93 -2.20
CA ASP A 24 9.02 3.50 -2.07
C ASP A 24 9.34 2.98 -0.68
N ALA A 25 10.49 3.37 -0.12
CA ALA A 25 10.86 2.99 1.25
C ALA A 25 9.85 3.53 2.28
N ARG A 26 9.48 4.82 2.18
CA ARG A 26 8.47 5.42 3.07
C ARG A 26 7.11 4.74 2.93
N TYR A 27 6.69 4.41 1.72
CA TYR A 27 5.47 3.67 1.44
C TYR A 27 5.49 2.29 2.10
N ILE A 28 6.56 1.50 1.91
CA ILE A 28 6.70 0.16 2.49
C ILE A 28 6.61 0.19 4.02
N ILE A 29 7.27 1.15 4.67
CA ILE A 29 7.26 1.28 6.13
C ILE A 29 5.85 1.52 6.68
N HIS A 30 5.03 2.33 5.99
CA HIS A 30 3.72 2.72 6.49
C HIS A 30 2.58 1.82 5.99
N ARG A 31 2.81 1.00 4.96
CA ARG A 31 1.78 0.12 4.37
C ARG A 31 1.10 -0.81 5.38
N PRO A 32 1.80 -1.43 6.36
CA PRO A 32 1.15 -2.26 7.37
C PRO A 32 0.15 -1.48 8.24
N LEU A 33 0.44 -0.21 8.52
CA LEU A 33 -0.45 0.66 9.30
C LEU A 33 -1.69 1.05 8.50
N LEU A 34 -1.54 1.35 7.21
CA LEU A 34 -2.68 1.56 6.31
C LEU A 34 -3.54 0.30 6.22
N TYR A 35 -2.93 -0.88 6.08
CA TYR A 35 -3.64 -2.16 6.08
C TYR A 35 -4.43 -2.37 7.39
N TYR A 36 -3.80 -2.13 8.54
CA TYR A 36 -4.46 -2.21 9.84
C TYR A 36 -5.68 -1.27 9.92
N ALA A 37 -5.54 -0.03 9.44
CA ALA A 37 -6.63 0.94 9.41
C ALA A 37 -7.79 0.49 8.51
N LEU A 38 -7.49 -0.12 7.36
CA LEU A 38 -8.50 -0.59 6.38
C LEU A 38 -9.25 -1.84 6.84
N HIS A 39 -8.61 -2.75 7.58
CA HIS A 39 -9.15 -4.10 7.85
C HIS A 39 -9.42 -4.40 9.33
N HIS A 40 -8.59 -3.92 10.26
CA HIS A 40 -8.54 -4.46 11.62
C HIS A 40 -8.88 -3.46 12.72
N TYR A 41 -8.86 -2.15 12.43
CA TYR A 41 -9.07 -1.11 13.44
C TYR A 41 -10.36 -1.32 14.25
N ARG A 42 -11.42 -1.83 13.60
CA ARG A 42 -12.68 -2.18 14.28
C ARG A 42 -12.64 -3.39 15.18
N GLN A 43 -11.82 -4.38 14.85
CA GLN A 43 -11.86 -5.66 15.53
C GLN A 43 -11.37 -5.46 16.97
N VAL A 44 -10.40 -4.58 17.20
CA VAL A 44 -9.84 -4.30 18.52
C VAL A 44 -10.82 -3.58 19.45
N ASP A 45 -11.57 -2.58 18.97
CA ASP A 45 -12.50 -1.81 19.83
C ASP A 45 -13.76 -2.61 20.23
N LEU A 46 -14.20 -3.55 19.37
CA LEU A 46 -15.33 -4.43 19.67
C LEU A 46 -14.97 -5.52 20.70
N TYR A 47 -13.72 -6.00 20.71
CA TYR A 47 -13.23 -6.92 21.75
C TYR A 47 -12.83 -6.18 23.03
N ALA A 48 -12.38 -4.92 22.96
CA ALA A 48 -12.10 -4.10 24.13
C ALA A 48 -13.38 -3.64 24.88
N SER A 49 -14.53 -3.59 24.21
CA SER A 49 -15.82 -3.26 24.84
C SER A 49 -16.51 -4.47 25.50
N SER A 50 -16.02 -5.70 25.31
CA SER A 50 -16.65 -6.92 25.85
C SER A 50 -16.03 -7.46 27.14
N ASP A 51 -14.94 -6.88 27.66
CA ASP A 51 -14.31 -7.35 28.90
C ASP A 51 -14.63 -6.42 30.08
N SER A 52 -15.66 -6.78 30.83
CA SER A 52 -15.77 -6.40 32.23
C SER A 52 -14.61 -7.03 33.02
N LEU A 53 -13.81 -6.18 33.64
CA LEU A 53 -12.67 -6.49 34.50
C LEU A 53 -12.97 -7.58 35.57
N PRO A 54 -11.95 -8.37 35.97
CA PRO A 54 -11.72 -8.52 37.41
C PRO A 54 -10.31 -8.11 37.86
N THR A 55 -10.33 -7.44 38.99
CA THR A 55 -9.24 -6.87 39.80
C THR A 55 -8.21 -7.91 40.30
N LYS A 56 -6.92 -7.55 40.15
CA LYS A 56 -5.70 -7.91 40.91
C LYS A 56 -5.53 -9.33 41.47
N VAL A 57 -4.40 -9.98 41.14
CA VAL A 57 -3.44 -10.52 42.14
C VAL A 57 -1.99 -10.45 41.63
N THR A 58 -1.11 -9.93 42.47
CA THR A 58 0.36 -9.84 42.39
C THR A 58 1.04 -11.22 42.50
N ALA A 59 2.09 -11.50 41.71
CA ALA A 59 3.34 -12.12 42.17
C ALA A 59 4.39 -12.24 41.04
N MET A 60 5.62 -11.83 41.39
CA MET A 60 6.86 -11.97 40.62
C MET A 60 7.29 -13.45 40.49
N THR A 61 7.99 -13.84 39.41
CA THR A 61 9.31 -14.52 39.51
C THR A 61 9.98 -14.78 38.14
N THR A 62 11.22 -14.29 38.04
CA THR A 62 12.44 -14.98 37.55
C THR A 62 12.66 -15.27 36.07
N PHE A 63 13.63 -14.55 35.52
CA PHE A 63 14.43 -14.90 34.35
C PHE A 63 15.35 -16.11 34.62
N LYS A 64 15.47 -17.03 33.65
CA LYS A 64 16.72 -17.76 33.37
C LYS A 64 16.89 -18.03 31.86
N PRO A 65 18.10 -17.79 31.29
CA PRO A 65 18.44 -18.07 29.90
C PRO A 65 19.19 -19.42 29.77
N GLN A 66 19.03 -20.13 28.65
CA GLN A 66 19.92 -21.24 28.26
C GLN A 66 20.05 -21.36 26.73
N ASN A 67 21.12 -20.74 26.22
CA ASN A 67 22.16 -21.25 25.31
C ASN A 67 21.94 -22.51 24.44
N GLN A 68 22.34 -22.35 23.16
CA GLN A 68 23.26 -23.17 22.34
C GLN A 68 22.80 -23.58 20.91
N THR A 69 23.39 -22.86 19.93
CA THR A 69 24.10 -23.32 18.70
C THR A 69 23.42 -24.08 17.55
N SER A 70 23.25 -23.34 16.45
CA SER A 70 23.63 -23.59 15.03
C SER A 70 23.61 -24.99 14.41
N SER A 71 22.76 -25.17 13.38
CA SER A 71 23.16 -25.78 12.09
C SER A 71 22.22 -25.41 10.94
N LEU A 72 22.84 -25.25 9.77
CA LEU A 72 22.25 -24.88 8.47
C LEU A 72 21.35 -25.98 7.92
N ASN A 73 20.18 -25.60 7.35
CA ASN A 73 19.42 -26.24 6.24
C ASN A 73 18.20 -25.33 5.98
N HIS A 74 18.21 -24.48 4.95
CA HIS A 74 17.65 -24.70 3.61
C HIS A 74 16.12 -24.93 3.57
N ASP A 75 15.43 -23.97 2.94
CA ASP A 75 14.06 -23.97 2.39
C ASP A 75 12.89 -24.47 3.25
N GLN A 76 12.18 -23.52 3.87
CA GLN A 76 10.72 -23.57 4.13
C GLN A 76 10.20 -22.26 4.78
N SER A 77 10.13 -21.16 4.01
CA SER A 77 9.46 -19.94 4.50
C SER A 77 8.67 -19.22 3.40
N VAL A 78 7.77 -19.95 2.73
CA VAL A 78 6.81 -19.33 1.78
C VAL A 78 5.37 -19.83 1.98
N THR A 79 5.10 -20.81 2.84
CA THR A 79 3.79 -21.50 2.87
C THR A 79 2.80 -21.05 3.95
N ASN A 80 3.09 -20.02 4.77
CA ASN A 80 2.21 -19.63 5.89
C ASN A 80 1.45 -18.31 5.71
N LEU A 81 1.19 -17.85 4.48
CA LEU A 81 0.30 -16.70 4.22
C LEU A 81 -1.02 -17.07 3.52
N ALA A 82 -1.20 -18.31 3.08
CA ALA A 82 -2.39 -18.74 2.33
C ALA A 82 -3.50 -19.35 3.19
N GLN A 83 -3.34 -19.46 4.51
CA GLN A 83 -4.26 -20.22 5.37
C GLN A 83 -4.93 -19.36 6.46
N LEU A 84 -5.39 -18.16 6.08
CA LEU A 84 -6.30 -17.34 6.91
C LEU A 84 -7.66 -17.08 6.26
N SER A 85 -7.96 -17.72 5.12
CA SER A 85 -9.27 -17.62 4.47
C SER A 85 -10.25 -18.67 5.01
N SER A 86 -10.62 -18.56 6.28
CA SER A 86 -11.88 -19.12 6.79
C SER A 86 -12.35 -18.29 7.99
N GLY A 87 -12.96 -17.15 7.67
CA GLY A 87 -13.58 -16.27 8.65
C GLY A 87 -14.71 -15.53 7.96
N LYS A 88 -15.95 -15.90 8.32
CA LYS A 88 -17.23 -15.25 7.97
C LYS A 88 -17.07 -13.77 7.59
N TYR A 89 -17.43 -13.42 6.36
CA TYR A 89 -17.70 -12.03 5.98
C TYR A 89 -18.78 -11.45 6.92
N PRO A 90 -18.51 -10.36 7.67
CA PRO A 90 -19.55 -9.69 8.42
C PRO A 90 -20.49 -8.94 7.46
N SER A 91 -21.79 -9.02 7.73
CA SER A 91 -22.88 -8.33 7.03
C SER A 91 -22.66 -6.82 6.79
N PRO A 92 -23.31 -6.23 5.76
CA PRO A 92 -23.11 -4.86 5.28
C PRO A 92 -23.80 -3.77 6.13
N GLY A 93 -23.71 -3.85 7.46
CA GLY A 93 -24.29 -2.87 8.40
C GLY A 93 -23.29 -2.05 9.21
N LEU A 94 -21.99 -2.20 8.94
CA LEU A 94 -20.93 -1.72 9.83
C LEU A 94 -20.53 -0.26 9.46
N THR A 95 -21.05 0.73 10.20
CA THR A 95 -20.70 2.18 10.18
C THR A 95 -19.28 2.51 9.64
N ARG A 96 -19.18 3.03 8.42
CA ARG A 96 -17.90 3.42 7.80
C ARG A 96 -17.09 4.35 8.75
N ILE A 97 -15.95 3.90 9.30
CA ILE A 97 -15.11 4.74 10.19
C ILE A 97 -14.49 5.85 9.36
N ALA A 98 -14.81 7.10 9.71
CA ALA A 98 -14.22 8.23 9.02
C ALA A 98 -12.74 8.36 9.43
N HIS A 99 -11.90 8.75 8.49
CA HIS A 99 -10.46 8.90 8.73
C HIS A 99 -10.12 9.86 9.90
N ARG A 100 -11.01 10.82 10.20
CA ARG A 100 -10.91 11.70 11.37
C ARG A 100 -10.99 10.99 12.73
N ASP A 101 -11.62 9.81 12.79
CA ASP A 101 -11.85 9.06 14.02
C ASP A 101 -10.65 8.14 14.37
N LEU A 102 -9.66 8.05 13.46
CA LEU A 102 -8.43 7.29 13.70
C LEU A 102 -7.51 8.01 14.71
N PRO A 103 -6.74 7.26 15.53
CA PRO A 103 -5.73 7.84 16.40
C PRO A 103 -4.73 8.66 15.59
N ILE A 104 -4.33 9.81 16.12
CA ILE A 104 -3.53 10.82 15.40
C ILE A 104 -2.28 10.21 14.72
N LYS A 105 -1.58 9.29 15.40
CA LYS A 105 -0.39 8.62 14.86
C LYS A 105 -0.73 7.69 13.68
N LEU A 106 -1.82 6.92 13.80
CA LEU A 106 -2.27 6.01 12.74
C LEU A 106 -2.79 6.79 11.53
N ARG A 107 -3.55 7.86 11.78
CA ARG A 107 -4.01 8.79 10.76
C ARG A 107 -2.85 9.36 9.95
N ARG A 108 -1.85 9.92 10.64
CA ARG A 108 -0.63 10.45 10.02
C ARG A 108 0.12 9.39 9.22
N ALA A 109 0.23 8.18 9.75
CA ALA A 109 0.86 7.08 9.04
C ALA A 109 0.14 6.71 7.73
N CYS A 110 -1.19 6.70 7.74
CA CYS A 110 -2.00 6.48 6.53
C CYS A 110 -1.76 7.58 5.51
N THR A 111 -1.79 8.86 5.93
CA THR A 111 -1.48 10.00 5.06
C THR A 111 -0.10 9.85 4.41
N VAL A 112 0.93 9.58 5.21
CA VAL A 112 2.31 9.40 4.69
C VAL A 112 2.39 8.22 3.70
N CYS A 113 1.68 7.12 3.96
CA CYS A 113 1.63 5.97 3.06
C CYS A 113 1.07 6.36 1.69
N ILE A 114 -0.07 7.06 1.66
CA ILE A 114 -0.75 7.47 0.44
C ILE A 114 0.04 8.52 -0.34
N GLU A 115 0.55 9.55 0.34
CA GLU A 115 1.41 10.56 -0.27
C GLU A 115 2.67 9.93 -0.87
N SER A 116 3.29 8.99 -0.16
CA SER A 116 4.47 8.28 -0.65
C SER A 116 4.17 7.43 -1.88
N ALA A 117 3.04 6.73 -1.92
CA ALA A 117 2.62 5.97 -3.11
C ALA A 117 2.39 6.88 -4.34
N ILE A 118 1.79 8.05 -4.15
CA ILE A 118 1.59 9.06 -5.21
C ILE A 118 2.95 9.59 -5.70
N LEU A 119 3.83 10.00 -4.78
CA LEU A 119 5.12 10.60 -5.13
C LEU A 119 6.09 9.58 -5.74
N SER A 120 6.07 8.32 -5.29
CA SER A 120 6.81 7.22 -5.94
C SER A 120 6.36 7.04 -7.39
N THR A 121 5.04 6.98 -7.62
CA THR A 121 4.47 6.81 -8.97
C THR A 121 4.85 7.97 -9.90
N LYS A 122 4.98 9.18 -9.33
CA LYS A 122 5.29 10.40 -10.09
C LYS A 122 6.77 10.72 -10.26
N ALA A 123 7.65 9.93 -9.65
CA ALA A 123 9.07 10.28 -9.55
C ALA A 123 9.77 10.43 -10.92
N PHE A 124 9.30 9.70 -11.93
CA PHE A 124 9.88 9.66 -13.28
C PHE A 124 9.15 10.53 -14.32
N ASP A 125 8.08 11.26 -13.95
CA ASP A 125 7.31 12.09 -14.90
C ASP A 125 8.13 13.19 -15.58
N GLY A 126 9.18 13.67 -14.91
CA GLY A 126 10.04 14.73 -15.43
C GLY A 126 11.06 14.26 -16.46
N ILE A 127 11.20 12.94 -16.67
CA ILE A 127 12.18 12.37 -17.60
C ILE A 127 11.63 12.42 -19.02
N GLU A 128 12.26 13.25 -19.85
CA GLU A 128 11.97 13.35 -21.27
C GLU A 128 12.58 12.17 -22.04
N GLY A 129 11.88 11.69 -23.08
CA GLY A 129 12.30 10.52 -23.87
C GLY A 129 11.99 9.17 -23.21
N ARG A 130 12.54 8.08 -23.75
CA ARG A 130 12.36 6.74 -23.17
C ARG A 130 13.21 6.66 -21.90
N PRO A 131 12.61 6.52 -20.70
CA PRO A 131 13.39 6.40 -19.47
C PRO A 131 14.28 5.16 -19.57
N VAL A 132 15.60 5.35 -19.62
CA VAL A 132 16.57 4.26 -19.51
C VAL A 132 16.65 3.87 -18.05
N VAL A 133 15.61 3.20 -17.56
CA VAL A 133 15.60 2.60 -16.23
C VAL A 133 16.18 1.20 -16.38
N THR A 134 17.26 0.93 -15.64
CA THR A 134 17.95 -0.38 -15.65
C THR A 134 17.03 -1.52 -15.23
N ASN A 135 15.96 -1.22 -14.48
CA ASN A 135 14.93 -2.16 -14.05
C ASN A 135 13.52 -1.67 -14.41
N ILE A 136 13.21 -1.61 -15.72
CA ILE A 136 11.90 -1.16 -16.21
C ILE A 136 10.76 -2.03 -15.66
N PHE A 137 10.99 -3.33 -15.51
CA PHE A 137 10.01 -4.26 -14.97
C PHE A 137 9.68 -3.96 -13.51
N GLY A 138 10.68 -3.88 -12.64
CA GLY A 138 10.47 -3.58 -11.22
C GLY A 138 9.83 -2.22 -11.00
N THR A 139 10.21 -1.23 -11.80
CA THR A 139 9.60 0.11 -11.75
C THR A 139 8.12 0.08 -12.14
N ALA A 140 7.80 -0.62 -13.23
CA ALA A 140 6.43 -0.79 -13.69
C ALA A 140 5.56 -1.55 -12.69
N HIS A 141 6.09 -2.63 -12.12
CA HIS A 141 5.36 -3.43 -11.14
C HIS A 141 5.16 -2.71 -9.80
N ALA A 142 6.12 -1.88 -9.37
CA ALA A 142 5.95 -1.01 -8.20
C ALA A 142 4.81 0.01 -8.42
N GLN A 143 4.75 0.65 -9.59
CA GLN A 143 3.65 1.57 -9.94
C GLN A 143 2.30 0.85 -9.98
N PHE A 144 2.26 -0.36 -10.54
CA PHE A 144 1.07 -1.22 -10.49
C PHE A 144 0.59 -1.45 -9.05
N GLY A 145 1.48 -1.88 -8.16
CA GLY A 145 1.15 -2.12 -6.76
C GLY A 145 0.64 -0.87 -6.03
N ASN A 146 1.23 0.30 -6.34
CA ASN A 146 0.76 1.59 -5.80
C ASN A 146 -0.68 1.87 -6.25
N MET A 147 -1.02 1.64 -7.53
CA MET A 147 -2.38 1.85 -8.03
C MET A 147 -3.41 0.96 -7.35
N LEU A 148 -3.06 -0.29 -7.00
CA LEU A 148 -3.95 -1.16 -6.23
C LEU A 148 -4.25 -0.59 -4.85
N VAL A 149 -3.23 -0.10 -4.14
CA VAL A 149 -3.42 0.47 -2.79
C VAL A 149 -4.18 1.78 -2.82
N LEU A 150 -3.88 2.68 -3.76
CA LEU A 150 -4.63 3.92 -3.93
C LEU A 150 -6.10 3.65 -4.27
N SER A 151 -6.35 2.72 -5.18
CA SER A 151 -7.72 2.32 -5.56
C SER A 151 -8.48 1.70 -4.40
N ALA A 152 -7.86 0.77 -3.66
CA ALA A 152 -8.48 0.16 -2.48
C ALA A 152 -8.79 1.20 -1.39
N THR A 153 -7.88 2.14 -1.16
CA THR A 153 -8.09 3.24 -0.20
C THR A 153 -9.24 4.13 -0.64
N TYR A 154 -9.29 4.51 -1.92
CA TYR A 154 -10.36 5.33 -2.49
C TYR A 154 -11.74 4.64 -2.40
N MET A 155 -11.78 3.31 -2.55
CA MET A 155 -13.01 2.53 -2.43
C MET A 155 -13.41 2.21 -0.98
N SER A 156 -12.63 2.66 0.01
CA SER A 156 -12.83 2.34 1.43
C SER A 156 -13.47 3.48 2.22
N SER A 157 -13.47 3.35 3.56
CA SER A 157 -13.86 4.42 4.48
C SER A 157 -12.84 5.58 4.54
N LEU A 158 -11.63 5.36 4.02
CA LEU A 158 -10.53 6.33 3.98
C LEU A 158 -10.43 7.04 2.62
N SER A 159 -11.52 7.08 1.86
CA SER A 159 -11.54 7.62 0.50
C SER A 159 -11.06 9.08 0.41
N GLU A 160 -11.26 9.87 1.47
CA GLU A 160 -10.81 11.26 1.57
C GLU A 160 -9.28 11.44 1.50
N LEU A 161 -8.50 10.37 1.72
CA LEU A 161 -7.04 10.40 1.55
C LEU A 161 -6.60 10.46 0.09
N VAL A 162 -7.47 10.07 -0.83
CA VAL A 162 -7.13 9.94 -2.25
C VAL A 162 -8.04 10.84 -3.06
N ASP A 163 -7.48 11.91 -3.61
CA ASP A 163 -8.20 12.79 -4.53
C ASP A 163 -8.64 12.03 -5.79
N ARG A 164 -9.92 12.18 -6.16
CA ARG A 164 -10.53 11.46 -7.28
C ARG A 164 -9.84 11.76 -8.60
N ALA A 165 -9.62 13.05 -8.91
CA ALA A 165 -9.00 13.46 -10.16
C ALA A 165 -7.55 12.99 -10.25
N LYS A 166 -6.82 13.05 -9.13
CA LYS A 166 -5.46 12.54 -9.01
C LYS A 166 -5.39 11.03 -9.25
N LEU A 167 -6.32 10.27 -8.68
CA LEU A 167 -6.38 8.82 -8.87
C LEU A 167 -6.65 8.47 -10.34
N GLU A 168 -7.61 9.15 -10.97
CA GLU A 168 -7.94 8.94 -12.38
C GLU A 168 -6.72 9.21 -13.29
N GLU A 169 -6.04 10.34 -13.08
CA GLU A 169 -4.81 10.72 -13.78
C GLU A 169 -3.72 9.65 -13.64
N LEU A 170 -3.46 9.20 -12.40
CA LEU A 170 -2.43 8.21 -12.08
C LEU A 170 -2.73 6.83 -12.68
N LEU A 171 -3.98 6.37 -12.62
CA LEU A 171 -4.39 5.10 -13.21
C LEU A 171 -4.22 5.11 -14.73
N ARG A 172 -4.76 6.12 -15.42
CA ARG A 172 -4.64 6.26 -16.88
C ARG A 172 -3.17 6.27 -17.33
N ARG A 173 -2.34 7.05 -16.63
CA ARG A 173 -0.89 7.12 -16.87
C ARG A 173 -0.22 5.75 -16.68
N THR A 174 -0.49 5.08 -15.57
CA THR A 174 0.16 3.81 -15.22
C THR A 174 -0.25 2.70 -16.19
N ILE A 175 -1.54 2.61 -16.56
CA ILE A 175 -2.04 1.68 -17.58
C ILE A 175 -1.31 1.91 -18.90
N LYS A 176 -1.20 3.17 -19.36
CA LYS A 176 -0.46 3.51 -20.59
C LYS A 176 0.99 3.04 -20.53
N PHE A 177 1.66 3.28 -19.40
CA PHE A 177 3.04 2.85 -19.18
C PHE A 177 3.21 1.33 -19.21
N LEU A 178 2.32 0.57 -18.56
CA LEU A 178 2.32 -0.89 -18.58
C LEU A 178 2.07 -1.42 -20.00
N LEU A 179 1.13 -0.83 -20.73
CA LEU A 179 0.81 -1.22 -22.11
C LEU A 179 1.97 -1.00 -23.08
N GLN A 180 2.80 0.02 -22.88
CA GLN A 180 4.03 0.23 -23.67
C GLN A 180 5.03 -0.92 -23.52
N SER A 181 4.98 -1.64 -22.39
CA SER A 181 5.87 -2.76 -22.08
C SER A 181 5.22 -4.15 -22.28
N ARG A 182 3.97 -4.20 -22.77
CA ARG A 182 3.14 -5.43 -22.85
C ARG A 182 3.71 -6.56 -23.71
N ASN A 183 4.57 -6.22 -24.67
CA ASN A 183 5.18 -7.17 -25.60
C ASN A 183 6.45 -7.79 -25.00
N ILE A 184 6.98 -7.19 -23.92
CA ILE A 184 8.25 -7.58 -23.29
C ILE A 184 7.98 -8.48 -22.07
N SER A 185 6.82 -8.35 -21.43
CA SER A 185 6.46 -9.14 -20.25
C SER A 185 4.97 -9.51 -20.23
N PRO A 186 4.63 -10.81 -20.16
CA PRO A 186 3.27 -11.26 -19.90
C PRO A 186 2.70 -10.74 -18.58
N SER A 187 3.53 -10.60 -17.54
CA SER A 187 3.09 -10.06 -16.24
C SER A 187 2.67 -8.60 -16.34
N LEU A 188 3.45 -7.73 -17.01
CA LEU A 188 3.05 -6.33 -17.20
C LEU A 188 1.77 -6.18 -18.05
N ARG A 189 1.53 -7.14 -18.96
CA ARG A 189 0.27 -7.22 -19.70
C ARG A 189 -0.91 -7.58 -18.79
N ALA A 190 -0.71 -8.51 -17.85
CA ALA A 190 -1.73 -8.86 -16.86
C ALA A 190 -1.99 -7.68 -15.90
N ASP A 191 -0.93 -7.04 -15.40
CA ASP A 191 -0.99 -5.85 -14.56
C ASP A 191 -1.81 -4.73 -15.24
N ALA A 192 -1.55 -4.48 -16.53
CA ALA A 192 -2.31 -3.51 -17.31
C ALA A 192 -3.81 -3.85 -17.39
N ARG A 193 -4.14 -5.12 -17.64
CA ARG A 193 -5.55 -5.58 -17.70
C ARG A 193 -6.27 -5.37 -16.37
N ILE A 194 -5.63 -5.77 -15.26
CA ILE A 194 -6.19 -5.61 -13.92
C ILE A 194 -6.46 -4.13 -13.63
N LEU A 195 -5.51 -3.24 -13.92
CA LEU A 195 -5.73 -1.81 -13.69
C LEU A 195 -6.81 -1.22 -14.60
N THR A 196 -6.95 -1.70 -15.84
CA THR A 196 -8.06 -1.29 -16.71
C THR A 196 -9.40 -1.69 -16.11
N GLU A 197 -9.54 -2.91 -15.60
CA GLU A 197 -10.79 -3.35 -14.96
C GLU A 197 -11.11 -2.53 -13.70
N ILE A 198 -10.10 -2.23 -12.87
CA ILE A 198 -10.25 -1.36 -11.71
C ILE A 198 -10.65 0.05 -12.14
N TYR A 199 -10.03 0.57 -13.19
CA TYR A 199 -10.33 1.88 -13.74
C TYR A 199 -11.80 1.97 -14.17
N GLU A 200 -12.28 1.03 -14.98
CA GLU A 200 -13.68 0.97 -15.41
C GLU A 200 -14.64 0.81 -14.23
N LYS A 201 -14.26 0.04 -13.20
CA LYS A 201 -15.08 -0.11 -11.99
C LYS A 201 -15.24 1.19 -11.19
N ILE A 202 -14.20 2.02 -11.14
CA ILE A 202 -14.19 3.26 -10.34
C ILE A 202 -14.74 4.46 -11.13
N PHE A 203 -14.43 4.53 -12.43
CA PHE A 203 -14.67 5.70 -13.27
C PHE A 203 -15.53 5.43 -14.51
N GLY A 204 -15.85 4.18 -14.80
CA GLY A 204 -16.73 3.82 -15.91
C GLY A 204 -18.13 4.39 -15.71
N GLU A 205 -18.73 4.87 -16.80
CA GLU A 205 -20.13 5.27 -16.78
C GLU A 205 -21.01 4.01 -16.66
N PRO A 206 -22.09 4.03 -15.88
CA PRO A 206 -23.08 2.95 -15.94
C PRO A 206 -23.61 2.87 -17.38
N GLN A 207 -23.46 1.71 -18.02
CA GLN A 207 -24.13 1.45 -19.29
C GLN A 207 -25.64 1.54 -19.04
N ASN A 208 -26.26 2.62 -19.52
CA ASN A 208 -27.71 2.81 -19.53
C ASN A 208 -28.38 1.80 -20.48
#